data_AF-A0A554KMG5-F1
#
_entry.id   AF-A0A554KMG5-F1
#
_cell.length_a   1.000
_cell.length_b   1.000
_cell.length_c   1.000
_cell.angle_alpha   90.00
_cell.angle_beta   90.00
_cell.angle_gamma   90.00
#
_symmetry.space_group_name_H-M   'P 1'
#
loop_
_entity.id
_entity.type
_entity.pdbx_description
1 polymer ?
#
loop_
_entity_poly.entity_id
_entity_poly.type
_entity_poly.pdbx_seq_one_letter_code
_entity_poly.pdbx_strand_id
1 'polypeptide(L)'
;MLNLKRVKSIQRKYEIINFVTGLLLMISGLIELYGGNHISALSWIIFGSMYLIMDNYHPQSDNPIFFEKLTEITRKIFSWVGFLGSILLLTLFL
;
A
#
# COMPACT_ATOMS: atom_id res chain seq x y z
N MET A 1 27.49 -16.67 -5.73
CA MET A 1 26.75 -15.84 -6.71
C MET A 1 25.25 -16.08 -6.53
N LEU A 2 24.50 -15.12 -5.98
CA LEU A 2 23.03 -15.19 -5.95
C LEU A 2 22.51 -15.17 -7.39
N ASN A 3 21.67 -16.15 -7.74
CA ASN A 3 21.07 -16.21 -9.05
C ASN A 3 20.08 -15.05 -9.20
N LEU A 4 20.49 -13.98 -9.89
CA LEU A 4 19.75 -12.73 -10.06
C LEU A 4 18.31 -12.95 -10.57
N LYS A 5 18.07 -13.99 -11.39
CA LYS A 5 16.72 -14.35 -11.84
C LYS A 5 15.81 -14.83 -10.70
N ARG A 6 16.38 -15.58 -9.74
CA ARG A 6 15.64 -16.10 -8.58
C ARG A 6 15.28 -14.96 -7.62
N VAL A 7 16.19 -14.00 -7.43
CA VAL A 7 15.96 -12.80 -6.60
C VAL A 7 14.82 -11.96 -7.15
N LYS A 8 14.84 -11.64 -8.46
CA LYS A 8 13.76 -10.89 -9.13
C LYS A 8 12.40 -11.59 -9.05
N SER A 9 12.38 -12.93 -9.17
CA SER A 9 11.14 -13.71 -9.05
C SER A 9 10.54 -13.65 -7.65
N ILE A 10 11.38 -13.75 -6.61
CA ILE A 10 10.95 -13.66 -5.21
C ILE A 10 10.46 -12.24 -4.90
N GLN A 11 11.18 -11.23 -5.37
CA GLN A 11 10.81 -9.83 -5.20
C GLN A 11 9.43 -9.53 -5.78
N ARG A 12 9.18 -9.93 -7.03
CA ARG A 12 7.85 -9.76 -7.67
C ARG A 12 6.73 -10.43 -6.90
N LYS A 13 6.99 -11.58 -6.26
CA LYS A 13 5.99 -12.24 -5.40
C LYS A 13 5.70 -11.41 -4.15
N TYR A 14 6.72 -10.82 -3.53
CA TYR A 14 6.53 -9.91 -2.38
C TYR A 14 5.78 -8.64 -2.77
N GLU A 15 6.09 -8.03 -3.92
CA GLU A 15 5.37 -6.86 -4.44
C GLU A 15 3.87 -7.17 -4.60
N ILE A 16 3.54 -8.34 -5.19
CA ILE A 16 2.15 -8.78 -5.34
C ILE A 16 1.49 -9.02 -3.98
N ILE A 17 2.17 -9.70 -3.05
CA ILE A 17 1.63 -9.97 -1.71
C ILE A 17 1.38 -8.66 -0.97
N ASN A 18 2.32 -7.72 -1.02
CA ASN A 18 2.20 -6.41 -0.38
C ASN A 18 1.04 -5.61 -0.99
N PHE A 19 0.93 -5.61 -2.31
CA PHE A 19 -0.16 -4.92 -3.01
C PHE A 19 -1.54 -5.49 -2.64
N VAL A 20 -1.68 -6.82 -2.68
CA VAL A 20 -2.94 -7.49 -2.32
C VAL A 20 -3.28 -7.29 -0.85
N THR A 21 -2.30 -7.43 0.04
CA THR A 21 -2.48 -7.22 1.49
C THR A 21 -2.90 -5.79 1.77
N GLY A 22 -2.21 -4.82 1.16
CA GLY A 22 -2.53 -3.40 1.29
C GLY A 22 -3.94 -3.06 0.84
N LEU A 23 -4.40 -3.60 -0.29
CA LEU A 23 -5.78 -3.43 -0.76
C LEU A 23 -6.81 -4.03 0.19
N LEU A 24 -6.57 -5.26 0.69
CA LEU A 24 -7.48 -5.90 1.64
C LEU A 24 -7.60 -5.11 2.93
N LEU A 25 -6.49 -4.59 3.47
CA LEU A 25 -6.49 -3.76 4.66
C LEU A 25 -7.24 -2.43 4.43
N MET A 26 -7.08 -1.80 3.26
CA MET A 26 -7.86 -0.61 2.90
C MET A 26 -9.36 -0.90 2.86
N ILE A 27 -9.78 -2.03 2.27
CA ILE A 27 -11.19 -2.45 2.23
C ILE A 27 -11.71 -2.71 3.64
N SER A 28 -10.96 -3.44 4.48
CA SER A 28 -11.33 -3.69 5.87
C SER A 28 -11.50 -2.39 6.66
N GLY A 29 -10.62 -1.41 6.45
CA GLY A 29 -10.74 -0.10 7.07
C GLY A 29 -12.00 0.67 6.65
N LEU A 30 -12.39 0.57 5.37
CA LEU A 30 -13.66 1.15 4.89
C LEU A 30 -14.89 0.44 5.49
N ILE A 31 -14.83 -0.89 5.68
CA ILE A 31 -15.90 -1.66 6.33
C ILE A 31 -16.06 -1.23 7.79
N GLU A 32 -14.96 -1.15 8.55
CA GLU A 32 -14.97 -0.68 9.94
C GLU A 32 -15.45 0.78 10.05
N LEU A 33 -15.11 1.62 9.07
CA LEU A 33 -15.56 3.01 9.00
C LEU A 33 -17.09 3.08 8.88
N TYR A 34 -17.67 2.24 8.01
CA TYR A 34 -19.12 2.15 7.84
C TYR A 34 -19.81 1.54 9.08
N GLY A 35 -19.11 0.67 9.81
CA GLY A 35 -19.56 0.11 11.09
C GLY A 35 -19.47 1.08 12.28
N GLY A 36 -18.95 2.29 12.10
CA GLY A 36 -18.79 3.31 13.16
C GLY A 36 -17.58 3.11 14.06
N ASN A 37 -16.69 2.15 13.75
CA ASN A 37 -15.48 1.90 14.52
C ASN A 37 -14.28 2.68 13.96
N HIS A 38 -14.31 3.99 14.18
CA HIS A 38 -13.37 4.95 13.57
C HIS A 38 -11.89 4.67 13.91
N ILE A 39 -11.60 4.21 15.13
CA ILE A 39 -10.23 3.91 15.58
C ILE A 39 -9.66 2.68 14.84
N SER A 40 -10.47 1.62 14.71
CA SER A 40 -10.07 0.43 13.96
C SER A 40 -9.94 0.75 12.47
N ALA A 41 -10.90 1.49 11.91
CA ALA A 41 -10.88 1.95 10.53
C ALA A 41 -9.59 2.71 10.17
N LEU A 42 -9.21 3.68 11.00
CA LEU A 42 -7.97 4.45 10.83
C LEU A 42 -6.74 3.52 10.82
N SER A 43 -6.67 2.58 11.77
CA SER A 43 -5.56 1.63 11.88
C SER A 43 -5.42 0.78 10.62
N TRP A 44 -6.53 0.23 10.12
CA TRP A 44 -6.55 -0.57 8.90
C TRP A 44 -6.15 0.24 7.65
N ILE A 45 -6.63 1.48 7.54
CA ILE A 45 -6.28 2.38 6.43
C ILE A 45 -4.79 2.73 6.46
N ILE A 46 -4.21 3.01 7.64
CA ILE A 46 -2.78 3.32 7.80
C ILE A 46 -1.93 2.10 7.43
N PHE A 47 -2.23 0.92 7.98
CA PHE A 47 -1.48 -0.30 7.66
C PHE A 47 -1.64 -0.71 6.19
N GLY A 48 -2.84 -0.58 5.61
CA GLY A 48 -3.06 -0.84 4.19
C GLY A 48 -2.24 0.07 3.30
N SER A 49 -2.20 1.36 3.62
CA SER A 49 -1.36 2.33 2.92
C SER A 49 0.13 2.01 3.04
N MET A 50 0.60 1.59 4.23
CA MET A 50 2.00 1.19 4.45
C MET A 50 2.41 0.01 3.54
N TYR A 51 1.57 -1.01 3.41
CA TYR A 51 1.85 -2.16 2.54
C TYR A 51 1.90 -1.77 1.05
N LEU A 52 1.08 -0.79 0.62
CA LEU A 52 1.06 -0.32 -0.77
C LEU A 52 2.30 0.50 -1.16
N ILE A 53 3.01 1.06 -0.18
CA ILE A 53 4.20 1.89 -0.40
C ILE A 53 5.54 1.17 -0.13
N MET A 54 5.49 -0.04 0.45
CA MET A 54 6.66 -0.77 0.95
C MET A 54 7.69 -1.17 -0.12
N ASP A 55 7.32 -1.11 -1.40
CA ASP A 55 8.20 -1.47 -2.53
C ASP A 55 9.32 -0.45 -2.82
N ASN A 56 9.48 0.61 -2.01
CA ASN A 56 10.49 1.66 -2.25
C ASN A 56 11.92 1.33 -1.75
N TYR A 57 12.16 0.12 -1.22
CA TYR A 57 13.45 -0.25 -0.63
C TYR A 57 14.44 -0.93 -1.60
N HIS A 58 14.11 -1.07 -2.89
CA HIS A 58 14.99 -1.72 -3.86
C HIS A 58 15.45 -0.81 -5.01
N PRO A 59 16.70 -0.97 -5.49
CA PRO A 59 17.25 -0.16 -6.57
C PRO A 59 16.42 -0.36 -7.85
N GLN A 60 15.87 0.73 -8.35
CA GLN A 60 15.11 0.80 -9.60
C GLN A 60 15.98 0.25 -10.73
N SER A 61 15.41 -0.63 -11.57
CA SER A 61 16.08 -1.06 -12.79
C SER A 61 15.88 0.01 -13.86
N ASP A 62 16.92 0.31 -14.65
CA ASP A 62 16.93 1.37 -15.67
C ASP A 62 15.87 1.23 -16.79
N ASN A 63 15.14 0.11 -16.82
CA ASN A 63 14.00 -0.12 -17.72
C ASN A 63 12.73 -0.42 -16.91
N PRO A 64 11.95 0.62 -16.55
CA PRO A 64 10.77 0.43 -15.74
C PRO A 64 9.69 -0.33 -16.53
N ILE A 65 9.32 -1.51 -16.04
CA ILE A 65 8.25 -2.33 -16.61
C ILE A 65 6.92 -1.57 -16.37
N PHE A 66 5.92 -1.71 -17.26
CA PHE A 66 4.59 -1.08 -17.10
C PHE A 66 4.00 -1.24 -15.68
N PHE A 67 4.25 -2.38 -15.03
CA PHE A 67 3.87 -2.64 -13.65
C PHE A 67 4.56 -1.73 -12.62
N GLU A 68 5.83 -1.36 -12.80
CA GLU A 68 6.54 -0.42 -11.91
C GLU A 68 5.97 1.01 -12.02
N LYS A 69 5.60 1.44 -13.24
CA LYS A 69 4.91 2.74 -13.42
C LYS A 69 3.51 2.73 -12.79
N LEU A 70 2.79 1.62 -12.93
CA LEU A 70 1.45 1.47 -12.35
C LEU A 70 1.53 1.42 -10.81
N THR A 71 2.52 0.72 -10.26
CA THR A 71 2.76 0.72 -8.82
C THR A 71 3.20 2.10 -8.35
N GLU A 72 4.03 2.85 -9.07
CA GLU A 72 4.41 4.21 -8.67
C GLU A 72 3.22 5.19 -8.63
N ILE A 73 2.32 5.13 -9.63
CA ILE A 73 1.11 5.96 -9.68
C ILE A 73 0.16 5.59 -8.55
N THR A 74 -0.14 4.30 -8.40
CA THR A 74 -0.99 3.82 -7.29
C THR A 74 -0.38 4.19 -5.95
N ARG A 75 0.96 4.12 -5.79
CA ARG A 75 1.67 4.54 -4.58
C ARG A 75 1.42 6.01 -4.24
N LYS A 76 1.57 6.91 -5.22
CA LYS A 76 1.27 8.34 -5.03
C LYS A 76 -0.18 8.53 -4.61
N ILE A 77 -1.12 7.88 -5.31
CA ILE A 77 -2.55 7.98 -5.00
C ILE A 77 -2.83 7.47 -3.57
N PHE A 78 -2.35 6.29 -3.21
CA PHE A 78 -2.60 5.69 -1.89
C PHE A 78 -1.89 6.44 -0.76
N SER A 79 -0.71 7.01 -0.98
CA SER A 79 -0.08 7.92 -0.01
C SER A 79 -0.95 9.15 0.28
N TRP A 80 -1.52 9.76 -0.76
CA TRP A 80 -2.45 10.88 -0.60
C TRP A 80 -3.77 10.46 0.03
N VAL A 81 -4.31 9.30 -0.33
CA VAL A 81 -5.55 8.76 0.26
C VAL A 81 -5.35 8.42 1.74
N GLY A 82 -4.23 7.79 2.11
CA GLY A 82 -3.90 7.50 3.51
C GLY A 82 -3.71 8.78 4.32
N PHE A 83 -3.00 9.77 3.77
CA PHE A 83 -2.77 11.06 4.43
C PHE A 83 -4.07 11.86 4.60
N LEU A 84 -4.82 12.09 3.53
CA LEU A 84 -6.07 12.84 3.56
C LEU A 84 -7.16 12.11 4.34
N GLY A 85 -7.24 10.79 4.20
CA GLY A 85 -8.15 9.95 4.96
C GLY A 85 -7.88 10.02 6.46
N SER A 86 -6.60 10.00 6.86
CA SER A 86 -6.21 10.14 8.26
C SER A 86 -6.53 11.54 8.82
N ILE A 87 -6.27 12.61 8.07
CA ILE A 87 -6.63 13.98 8.47
C ILE A 87 -8.15 14.14 8.60
N LEU A 88 -8.91 13.62 7.64
CA LEU A 88 -10.37 13.75 7.63
C LEU A 88 -11.02 12.98 8.78
N LEU A 89 -10.51 11.77 9.08
CA LEU A 89 -10.93 11.02 10.27
C LEU A 89 -10.58 11.76 11.57
N LEU A 90 -9.35 12.29 11.67
CA LEU A 90 -8.92 13.03 12.85
C LEU A 90 -9.75 14.29 13.09
N THR A 91 -10.15 15.00 12.04
CA THR A 91 -10.86 16.29 12.15
C THR A 91 -12.37 16.16 12.32
N LEU A 92 -12.98 15.08 11.82
CA LEU A 92 -14.44 14.88 11.90
C LEU A 92 -14.88 13.99 13.05
N PHE A 93 -14.03 13.10 13.55
CA PHE A 93 -14.42 12.04 14.49
C PHE A 93 -13.58 11.98 15.77
N LEU A 94 -12.57 12.83 15.92
CA LEU A 94 -11.67 12.92 17.08
C LEU A 94 -11.62 14.36 17.60
#